data_AF-D5WSK9-F1
#
_entry.id   AF-D5WSK9-F1
#
_cell.length_a   1.000
_cell.length_b   1.000
_cell.length_c   1.000
_cell.angle_alpha   90.00
_cell.angle_beta   90.00
_cell.angle_gamma   90.00
#
_symmetry.space_group_name_H-M   'P 1'
#
loop_
_entity.id
_entity.type
_entity.pdbx_description
1 polymer ?
#
loop_
_entity_poly.entity_id
_entity_poly.type
_entity_poly.pdbx_seq_one_letter_code
_entity_poly.pdbx_strand_id
1 'polypeptide(L)'
;MNERTPAGQEAEQDARWRETPLDYWSIHVDPAALSGQQWIDNPRDPGSQREENQEIREDTERRLQRGELFMHPVRDVTYRNE
;
A
#
# COMPACT_ATOMS: atom_id res chain seq x y z
N MET A 1 33.47 -9.72 -16.49
CA MET A 1 33.22 -8.36 -15.97
C MET A 1 32.08 -7.80 -16.80
N ASN A 2 30.86 -7.80 -16.27
CA ASN A 2 29.69 -7.30 -17.02
C ASN A 2 29.57 -5.80 -16.74
N GLU A 3 30.05 -5.00 -17.67
CA GLU A 3 29.88 -3.55 -17.66
C GLU A 3 28.46 -3.25 -18.10
N ARG A 4 27.58 -2.87 -17.15
CA ARG A 4 26.27 -2.33 -17.49
C ARG A 4 26.49 -0.97 -18.14
N THR A 5 25.99 -0.80 -19.36
CA THR A 5 25.97 0.48 -20.07
C THR A 5 25.41 1.59 -19.17
N PRO A 6 26.02 2.80 -19.11
CA PRO A 6 25.61 3.86 -18.18
C PRO A 6 24.13 4.27 -18.31
N ALA A 7 23.58 4.27 -19.53
CA ALA A 7 22.16 4.56 -19.80
C ALA A 7 21.19 3.56 -19.14
N GLY A 8 21.61 2.30 -18.96
CA GLY A 8 20.81 1.28 -18.29
C GLY A 8 20.78 1.47 -16.77
N GLN A 9 21.82 2.08 -16.18
CA GLN A 9 21.89 2.35 -14.74
C GLN A 9 21.12 3.60 -14.33
N GLU A 10 20.98 4.58 -15.21
CA GLU A 10 20.16 5.78 -15.00
C GLU A 10 18.66 5.45 -15.10
N ALA A 11 18.25 4.67 -16.10
CA ALA A 11 16.86 4.21 -16.23
C ALA A 11 16.43 3.29 -15.07
N GLU A 12 17.36 2.53 -14.48
CA GLU A 12 17.07 1.73 -13.29
C GLU A 12 16.92 2.60 -12.04
N GLN A 13 17.62 3.73 -11.93
CA GLN A 13 17.54 4.66 -10.80
C GLN A 13 16.29 5.54 -10.81
N ASP A 14 15.79 5.90 -12.00
CA ASP A 14 14.52 6.63 -12.17
C ASP A 14 13.29 5.70 -12.29
N ALA A 15 13.46 4.43 -11.92
CA ALA A 15 12.35 3.51 -11.93
C ALA A 15 11.37 3.86 -10.80
N ARG A 16 10.07 3.92 -11.12
CA ARG A 16 8.97 4.24 -10.20
C ARG A 16 8.88 3.37 -8.93
N TRP A 17 9.60 2.25 -8.87
CA TRP A 17 9.64 1.31 -7.74
C TRP A 17 10.91 1.44 -6.89
N ARG A 18 11.74 2.46 -7.15
CA ARG A 18 12.88 2.84 -6.31
C ARG A 18 12.42 3.76 -5.17
N GLU A 19 13.24 3.84 -4.13
CA GLU A 19 13.02 4.69 -2.95
C GLU A 19 11.80 4.24 -2.13
N THR A 20 11.62 2.93 -2.04
CA THR A 20 10.58 2.27 -1.24
C THR A 20 11.17 1.67 0.03
N PRO A 21 10.39 1.36 1.08
CA PRO A 21 10.91 0.73 2.30
C PRO A 21 11.67 -0.57 2.01
N LEU A 22 11.29 -1.29 0.95
CA LEU A 22 11.91 -2.53 0.53
C LEU A 22 13.34 -2.33 -0.01
N ASP A 23 13.64 -1.17 -0.62
CA ASP A 23 15.00 -0.85 -1.07
C ASP A 23 15.98 -0.66 0.10
N TYR A 24 15.47 -0.34 1.29
CA TYR A 24 16.24 -0.16 2.52
C TYR A 24 16.21 -1.38 3.44
N TRP A 25 15.52 -2.45 3.04
CA TRP A 25 15.40 -3.65 3.84
C TRP A 25 16.71 -4.44 3.89
N SER A 26 17.08 -4.87 5.10
CA SER A 26 18.14 -5.87 5.31
C SER A 26 17.92 -6.60 6.62
N ILE A 27 18.60 -7.73 6.82
CA ILE A 27 18.58 -8.47 8.10
C ILE A 27 19.12 -7.66 9.30
N HIS A 28 19.77 -6.52 9.03
CA HIS A 28 20.35 -5.64 10.03
C HIS A 28 19.49 -4.40 10.31
N VAL A 29 18.40 -4.21 9.56
CA VAL A 29 17.49 -3.08 9.72
C VAL A 29 16.23 -3.55 10.44
N ASP A 30 15.86 -2.87 11.52
CA ASP A 30 14.64 -3.13 12.26
C ASP A 30 13.41 -2.87 11.38
N PRO A 31 12.52 -3.86 11.17
CA PRO A 31 11.27 -3.67 10.41
C PRO A 31 10.39 -2.53 10.95
N ALA A 32 10.44 -2.26 12.25
CA ALA A 32 9.69 -1.15 12.84
C ALA A 32 10.13 0.21 12.28
N ALA A 33 11.43 0.38 11.98
CA ALA A 33 11.95 1.59 11.37
C ALA A 33 11.46 1.78 9.92
N LEU A 34 11.14 0.68 9.22
CA LEU A 34 10.60 0.67 7.85
C LEU A 34 9.09 0.84 7.79
N SER A 35 8.42 0.99 8.93
CA SER A 35 6.97 1.17 9.04
C SER A 35 6.58 2.58 9.52
N GLY A 36 7.53 3.54 9.46
CA GLY A 36 7.31 4.92 9.87
C GLY A 36 6.41 5.73 8.93
N GLN A 37 5.95 6.90 9.40
CA GLN A 37 5.01 7.76 8.67
C GLN A 37 5.50 8.19 7.29
N GLN A 38 6.82 8.28 7.07
CA GLN A 38 7.39 8.64 5.77
C GLN A 38 7.01 7.68 4.62
N TRP A 39 6.49 6.49 4.94
CA TRP A 39 6.16 5.45 3.97
C TRP A 39 4.66 5.30 3.67
N ILE A 40 3.80 5.97 4.45
CA ILE A 40 2.33 5.82 4.36
C ILE A 40 1.79 6.37 3.03
N ASP A 41 2.29 7.54 2.62
CA ASP A 41 1.85 8.24 1.40
C ASP A 41 2.97 8.30 0.36
N ASN A 42 3.74 7.22 0.20
CA ASN A 42 4.80 7.22 -0.80
C ASN A 42 4.17 7.31 -2.21
N PRO A 43 4.38 8.42 -2.96
CA PRO A 43 3.82 8.57 -4.31
C PRO A 43 4.37 7.53 -5.30
N ARG A 44 5.47 6.87 -4.94
CA ARG A 44 6.14 5.82 -5.70
C ARG A 44 5.82 4.41 -5.19
N ASP A 45 4.80 4.25 -4.34
CA ASP A 45 4.39 2.91 -3.86
C ASP A 45 3.89 2.03 -5.03
N PRO A 46 4.57 0.90 -5.34
CA PRO A 46 4.16 -0.01 -6.40
C PRO A 46 2.82 -0.69 -6.15
N GLY A 47 2.39 -0.80 -4.88
CA GLY A 47 1.09 -1.35 -4.51
C GLY A 47 -0.04 -0.43 -4.92
N SER A 48 0.02 0.83 -4.50
CA SER A 48 -1.04 1.82 -4.71
C SER A 48 -1.26 2.21 -6.18
N GLN A 49 -0.24 2.08 -7.03
CA GLN A 49 -0.33 2.46 -8.45
C GLN A 49 -0.95 1.39 -9.36
N ARG A 50 -1.16 0.15 -8.88
CA ARG A 50 -1.76 -0.90 -9.70
C ARG A 50 -3.21 -0.58 -10.01
N GLU A 51 -3.62 -0.81 -11.26
CA GLU A 51 -4.98 -0.55 -11.74
C GLU A 51 -6.06 -1.21 -10.85
N GLU A 52 -5.89 -2.48 -10.53
CA GLU A 52 -6.77 -3.22 -9.60
C GLU A 52 -6.92 -2.51 -8.25
N ASN A 53 -5.83 -1.99 -7.69
CA ASN A 53 -5.85 -1.31 -6.40
C ASN A 53 -6.45 0.10 -6.49
N GLN A 54 -6.28 0.79 -7.63
CA GLN A 54 -6.97 2.06 -7.88
C GLN A 54 -8.48 1.84 -7.98
N GLU A 55 -8.92 0.82 -8.71
CA GLU A 55 -10.34 0.46 -8.83
C GLU A 55 -10.95 0.14 -7.46
N ILE A 56 -10.25 -0.62 -6.61
CA ILE A 56 -10.68 -0.93 -5.24
C ILE A 56 -10.77 0.35 -4.40
N ARG A 57 -9.78 1.26 -4.48
CA ARG A 57 -9.81 2.53 -3.75
C ARG A 57 -10.99 3.39 -4.17
N GLU A 58 -11.19 3.56 -5.47
CA GLU A 58 -12.32 4.32 -6.00
C GLU A 58 -13.67 3.71 -5.59
N ASP A 59 -13.83 2.39 -5.69
CA ASP A 59 -15.04 1.71 -5.23
C ASP A 59 -15.26 1.92 -3.73
N THR A 60 -14.21 1.76 -2.93
CA THR A 60 -14.26 1.96 -1.47
C THR A 60 -14.67 3.40 -1.13
N GLU A 61 -14.08 4.40 -1.76
CA GLU A 61 -14.44 5.82 -1.57
C GLU A 61 -15.89 6.08 -1.99
N ARG A 62 -16.34 5.52 -3.11
CA ARG A 62 -17.73 5.61 -3.56
C ARG A 62 -18.70 4.99 -2.54
N ARG A 63 -18.37 3.82 -1.97
CA ARG A 63 -19.19 3.13 -0.96
C ARG A 63 -19.23 3.89 0.36
N LEU A 64 -18.11 4.49 0.78
CA LEU A 64 -18.03 5.38 1.95
C LEU A 64 -18.95 6.60 1.78
N GLN A 65 -18.92 7.25 0.62
CA GLN A 65 -19.78 8.39 0.31
C GLN A 65 -21.28 8.02 0.30
N ARG A 66 -21.61 6.81 -0.12
CA ARG A 66 -22.99 6.28 -0.12
C ARG A 66 -23.46 5.77 1.25
N GLY A 67 -22.59 5.75 2.27
CA GLY A 67 -22.93 5.26 3.60
C GLY A 67 -23.09 3.73 3.67
N GLU A 68 -22.55 2.99 2.70
CA GLU A 68 -22.67 1.52 2.57
C GLU A 68 -21.68 0.75 3.46
N LEU A 69 -21.38 1.28 4.65
CA LEU A 69 -20.49 0.64 5.60
C LEU A 69 -21.17 -0.53 6.31
N PHE A 70 -20.41 -1.59 6.56
CA PHE A 70 -20.74 -2.57 7.60
C PHE A 70 -20.72 -1.86 8.95
N MET A 71 -21.87 -1.35 9.37
CA MET A 71 -22.08 -0.89 10.74
C MET A 71 -22.33 -2.12 11.61
N HIS A 72 -21.48 -2.38 12.60
CA HIS A 72 -21.79 -3.40 13.61
C HIS A 72 -23.19 -3.11 14.17
N PRO A 73 -24.08 -4.11 14.22
CA PRO A 73 -25.42 -3.90 14.75
C PRO A 73 -25.30 -3.41 16.19
N VAL A 74 -25.77 -2.19 16.45
CA VAL A 74 -25.74 -1.54 17.78
C VAL A 74 -26.64 -2.29 18.78
N ARG A 75 -27.55 -3.14 18.30
CA ARG A 75 -28.42 -3.97 19.12
C ARG A 75 -28.23 -5.43 18.74
N ASP A 76 -27.85 -6.23 19.73
CA ASP A 76 -27.89 -7.69 19.67
C ASP A 76 -29.37 -8.13 19.65
N VAL A 77 -29.76 -8.84 18.59
CA VAL A 77 -31.12 -9.40 18.42
C VAL A 77 -31.11 -10.92 18.53
N THR A 78 -30.14 -11.51 19.22
CA THR A 78 -30.20 -12.93 19.58
C THR A 78 -31.49 -13.20 20.34
N TYR A 79 -32.41 -13.91 19.70
CA TYR A 79 -33.66 -14.36 20.31
C TYR A 79 -33.31 -15.35 21.42
N ARG A 80 -33.59 -14.96 22.67
CA ARG A 80 -33.65 -15.89 23.79
C ARG A 80 -34.91 -16.73 23.58
N ASN A 81 -34.73 -17.97 23.11
CA ASN A 81 -35.79 -18.98 23.11
C ASN A 81 -36.03 -19.39 24.57
N GLU A 82 -37.20 -19.06 25.11
CA GLU A 82 -37.82 -19.73 26.26
C GLU A 82 -38.95 -20.64 25.76
#